data_AF-A0A3S9PZ56-F1
#
_entry.id   AF-A0A3S9PZ56-F1
#
_cell.length_a   1.000
_cell.length_b   1.000
_cell.length_c   1.000
_cell.angle_alpha   90.00
_cell.angle_beta   90.00
_cell.angle_gamma   90.00
#
_symmetry.space_group_name_H-M   'P 1'
#
loop_
_entity.id
_entity.type
_entity.pdbx_description
1 polymer ?
#
loop_
_entity_poly.entity_id
_entity_poly.type
_entity_poly.pdbx_seq_one_letter_code
_entity_poly.pdbx_strand_id
1 'polypeptide(L)'
;MTTPTTSMQGGFYLYLVEFGSNLTKVGITGNPKERIRQHRYTGKRIGHPMQRVWISEYPHLEAKVNELTIKGDSQTELLQRSFDSCLAQAETLPKTRGTTPSYFAELLAPAALKQFLKFRDMSYGQLAAKSGCSKALIGHLAAGRRDGTGNEIAQAICQAIDIPIEALFKPRTTDATSSDARLAVVASRNNGKTAA
;
A
#
# COMPACT_ATOMS: atom_id res chain seq x y z
N MET A 1 0.72 30.66 0.29
CA MET A 1 -0.06 29.49 -0.16
C MET A 1 0.77 28.24 0.11
N THR A 2 0.52 27.57 1.22
CA THR A 2 1.14 26.29 1.56
C THR A 2 0.32 25.18 0.89
N THR A 3 0.89 24.49 -0.10
CA THR A 3 0.31 23.25 -0.61
C THR A 3 0.15 22.28 0.55
N PRO A 4 -1.03 21.67 0.76
CA PRO A 4 -1.17 20.65 1.77
C PRO A 4 -0.20 19.52 1.43
N THR A 5 0.80 19.32 2.27
CA THR A 5 1.64 18.13 2.25
C THR A 5 0.72 16.98 2.56
N THR A 6 0.18 16.32 1.53
CA THR A 6 -0.52 15.06 1.67
C THR A 6 0.43 14.12 2.39
N SER A 7 0.20 13.93 3.69
CA SER A 7 0.90 12.92 4.45
C SER A 7 0.53 11.59 3.82
N MET A 8 1.44 11.03 3.01
CA MET A 8 1.29 9.66 2.54
C MET A 8 1.40 8.77 3.77
N GLN A 9 0.27 8.51 4.44
CA GLN A 9 0.18 7.71 5.65
C GLN A 9 0.39 6.20 5.40
N GLY A 10 0.93 5.82 4.25
CA GLY A 10 1.33 4.46 3.91
C GLY A 10 2.84 4.28 3.94
N GLY A 11 3.32 3.17 4.50
CA GLY A 11 4.73 2.81 4.39
C GLY A 11 5.13 2.61 2.93
N PHE A 12 6.41 2.81 2.60
CA PHE A 12 6.94 2.52 1.27
C PHE A 12 7.76 1.24 1.29
N TYR A 13 7.84 0.57 0.14
CA TYR A 13 8.81 -0.49 -0.07
C TYR A 13 10.17 0.14 -0.38
N LEU A 14 11.23 -0.35 0.26
CA LEU A 14 12.59 -0.11 -0.17
C LEU A 14 12.93 -1.10 -1.28
N TYR A 15 13.59 -0.65 -2.34
CA TYR A 15 14.02 -1.52 -3.41
C TYR A 15 15.45 -1.21 -3.87
N LEU A 16 16.09 -2.25 -4.40
CA LEU A 16 17.39 -2.21 -5.05
C LEU A 16 17.23 -2.78 -6.47
N VAL A 17 17.84 -2.11 -7.45
CA VAL A 17 17.85 -2.57 -8.84
C VAL A 17 19.26 -2.48 -9.39
N GLU A 18 19.77 -3.56 -9.96
CA GLU A 18 21.08 -3.62 -10.59
C GLU A 18 20.97 -3.41 -12.11
N PHE A 19 21.81 -2.51 -12.63
CA PHE A 19 21.93 -2.16 -14.04
C PHE A 19 23.36 -2.43 -14.55
N GLY A 20 23.75 -3.69 -14.68
CA GLY A 20 25.12 -4.07 -15.04
C GLY A 20 26.04 -4.21 -13.83
N SER A 21 27.35 -4.42 -14.07
CA SER A 21 28.25 -5.02 -13.09
C SER A 21 28.61 -4.21 -11.84
N ASN A 22 28.22 -2.93 -11.72
CA ASN A 22 28.47 -2.10 -10.51
C ASN A 22 27.52 -0.89 -10.36
N LEU A 23 26.39 -0.90 -11.07
CA LEU A 23 25.43 0.21 -11.04
C LEU A 23 24.18 -0.24 -10.30
N THR A 24 24.02 0.25 -9.07
CA THR A 24 22.86 -0.09 -8.25
C THR A 24 22.00 1.14 -8.03
N LYS A 25 20.72 1.05 -8.36
CA LYS A 25 19.72 2.02 -7.97
C LYS A 25 19.09 1.61 -6.65
N VAL A 26 19.05 2.56 -5.71
CA VAL A 26 18.26 2.45 -4.47
C VAL A 26 17.08 3.39 -4.57
N GLY A 27 15.90 2.94 -4.17
CA GLY A 27 14.73 3.82 -4.12
C GLY A 27 13.61 3.29 -3.26
N ILE A 28 12.56 4.11 -3.14
CA ILE A 28 11.32 3.73 -2.48
C ILE A 28 10.12 3.77 -3.42
N THR A 29 9.11 2.94 -3.15
CA THR A 29 7.89 2.91 -3.97
C THR A 29 6.68 2.42 -3.19
N GLY A 30 5.50 2.96 -3.47
CA GLY A 30 4.22 2.41 -2.97
C GLY A 30 3.68 1.28 -3.86
N ASN A 31 4.20 1.15 -5.09
CA ASN A 31 3.79 0.12 -6.05
C ASN A 31 5.03 -0.54 -6.68
N PRO A 32 5.55 -1.62 -6.08
CA PRO A 32 6.74 -2.31 -6.58
C PRO A 32 6.58 -2.88 -7.98
N LYS A 33 5.41 -3.44 -8.30
CA LYS A 33 5.16 -4.04 -9.63
C LYS A 33 5.33 -3.02 -10.75
N GLU A 34 4.66 -1.88 -10.62
CA GLU A 34 4.73 -0.81 -11.61
C GLU A 34 6.14 -0.19 -11.68
N ARG A 35 6.79 0.01 -10.52
CA ARG A 35 8.14 0.57 -10.49
C ARG A 35 9.18 -0.35 -11.15
N ILE A 36 9.10 -1.67 -10.93
CA ILE A 36 9.98 -2.63 -11.62
C ILE A 36 9.73 -2.61 -13.12
N ARG A 37 8.46 -2.55 -13.56
CA ARG A 37 8.10 -2.46 -14.98
C ARG A 37 8.76 -1.25 -15.63
N GLN A 38 8.69 -0.08 -14.97
CA GLN A 38 9.35 1.14 -15.43
C GLN A 38 10.87 0.98 -15.51
N HIS A 39 11.52 0.40 -14.50
CA HIS A 39 12.97 0.17 -14.50
C HIS A 39 13.43 -0.78 -15.59
N ARG A 40 12.68 -1.87 -15.84
CA ARG A 40 12.95 -2.77 -16.98
C ARG A 40 12.87 -2.04 -18.31
N TYR A 41 11.86 -1.20 -18.50
CA TYR A 41 11.70 -0.41 -19.72
C TYR A 41 12.83 0.60 -19.89
N THR A 42 13.11 1.41 -18.86
CA THR A 42 14.15 2.44 -18.88
C THR A 42 15.53 1.83 -19.09
N GLY A 43 15.87 0.77 -18.36
CA GLY A 43 17.17 0.08 -18.47
C GLY A 43 17.44 -0.43 -19.89
N LYS A 44 16.44 -1.07 -20.52
CA LYS A 44 16.53 -1.49 -21.93
C LYS A 44 16.78 -0.30 -22.86
N ARG A 45 16.05 0.80 -22.67
CA ARG A 45 16.16 1.99 -23.52
C ARG A 45 17.53 2.67 -23.45
N ILE A 46 18.19 2.63 -22.29
CA ILE A 46 19.50 3.27 -22.07
C ILE A 46 20.69 2.32 -22.27
N GLY A 47 20.46 1.09 -22.76
CA GLY A 47 21.54 0.12 -23.00
C GLY A 47 22.08 -0.57 -21.74
N HIS A 48 21.43 -0.39 -20.59
CA HIS A 48 21.77 -1.04 -19.32
C HIS A 48 20.58 -1.85 -18.84
N PRO A 49 20.35 -3.07 -19.35
CA PRO A 49 19.22 -3.88 -18.93
C PRO A 49 19.30 -4.22 -17.45
N MET A 50 18.14 -4.23 -16.79
CA MET A 50 18.03 -4.63 -15.39
C MET A 50 18.43 -6.10 -15.23
N GLN A 51 19.37 -6.39 -14.32
CA GLN A 51 19.88 -7.74 -14.06
C GLN A 51 19.25 -8.36 -12.83
N ARG A 52 19.36 -7.69 -11.68
CA ARG A 52 18.81 -8.12 -10.38
C ARG A 52 17.87 -7.09 -9.78
N VAL A 53 16.95 -7.58 -8.97
CA VAL A 53 16.04 -6.74 -8.19
C VAL A 53 15.85 -7.35 -6.81
N TRP A 54 15.88 -6.51 -5.79
CA TRP A 54 15.45 -6.83 -4.45
C TRP A 54 14.43 -5.79 -3.99
N ILE A 55 13.43 -6.24 -3.24
CA ILE A 55 12.41 -5.39 -2.65
C ILE A 55 12.24 -5.86 -1.23
N SER A 56 12.09 -4.92 -0.28
CA SER A 56 11.68 -5.25 1.07
C SER A 56 10.38 -6.06 1.05
N GLU A 57 10.27 -7.03 1.94
CA GLU A 57 9.12 -7.94 1.97
C GLU A 57 7.80 -7.19 2.25
N TYR A 58 7.87 -6.11 3.03
CA TYR A 58 6.74 -5.28 3.42
C TYR A 58 7.07 -3.79 3.23
N PRO A 59 6.05 -2.92 3.14
CA PRO A 59 6.25 -1.49 3.30
C PRO A 59 6.65 -1.17 4.75
N HIS A 60 7.58 -0.24 4.94
CA HIS A 60 8.06 0.13 6.27
C HIS A 60 8.19 1.64 6.44
N LEU A 61 8.10 2.09 7.69
CA LEU A 61 8.09 3.52 8.04
C LEU A 61 9.45 4.17 7.75
N GLU A 62 10.51 3.41 7.94
CA GLU A 62 11.89 3.85 7.77
C GLU A 62 12.34 3.84 6.31
N ALA A 63 11.49 3.49 5.34
CA ALA A 63 11.91 3.30 3.95
C ALA A 63 12.67 4.50 3.38
N LYS A 64 12.21 5.72 3.68
CA LYS A 64 12.88 6.94 3.22
C LYS A 64 14.23 7.14 3.90
N VAL A 65 14.32 6.93 5.21
CA VAL A 65 15.56 7.04 5.97
C VAL A 65 16.56 5.97 5.51
N ASN A 66 16.11 4.73 5.35
CA ASN A 66 16.92 3.62 4.87
C ASN A 66 17.44 3.86 3.44
N GLU A 67 16.62 4.42 2.54
CA GLU A 67 17.07 4.84 1.21
C GLU A 67 18.24 5.81 1.30
N LEU A 68 18.13 6.84 2.14
CA LEU A 68 19.19 7.83 2.35
C LEU A 68 20.42 7.19 2.98
N THR A 69 20.26 6.34 3.99
CA THR A 69 21.37 5.63 4.65
C THR A 69 22.17 4.77 3.68
N ILE A 70 21.52 4.10 2.72
CA ILE A 70 22.22 3.29 1.71
C ILE A 70 22.88 4.19 0.65
N LYS A 71 22.24 5.30 0.27
CA LYS A 71 22.82 6.25 -0.68
C LYS A 71 24.01 7.05 -0.11
N GLY A 72 24.04 7.26 1.21
CA GLY A 72 24.98 8.18 1.84
C GLY A 72 24.80 9.60 1.30
N ASP A 73 25.92 10.27 1.02
CA ASP A 73 25.92 11.64 0.48
C ASP A 73 25.69 11.71 -1.04
N SER A 74 25.51 10.55 -1.70
CA SER A 74 25.35 10.53 -3.14
C SER A 74 24.05 11.19 -3.58
N GLN A 75 24.18 12.23 -4.40
CA GLN A 75 23.05 12.88 -5.09
C GLN A 75 22.65 12.13 -6.37
N THR A 76 23.43 11.15 -6.81
CA THR A 76 23.15 10.41 -8.04
C THR A 76 22.06 9.37 -7.84
N GLU A 77 21.25 9.18 -8.89
CA GLU A 77 20.20 8.16 -8.88
C GLU A 77 20.77 6.73 -8.91
N LEU A 78 21.92 6.56 -9.56
CA LEU A 78 22.68 5.32 -9.70
C LEU A 78 23.94 5.39 -8.84
N LEU A 79 24.12 4.41 -7.96
CA LEU A 79 25.31 4.27 -7.12
C LEU A 79 26.35 3.41 -7.83
N GLN A 80 27.60 3.86 -7.81
CA GLN A 80 28.77 3.06 -8.20
C GLN A 80 29.14 2.10 -7.05
N ARG A 81 28.21 1.20 -6.72
CA ARG A 81 28.33 0.20 -5.65
C ARG A 81 27.72 -1.10 -6.15
N SER A 82 28.33 -2.21 -5.76
CA SER A 82 27.80 -3.53 -6.07
C SER A 82 26.43 -3.74 -5.41
N PHE A 83 25.55 -4.46 -6.09
CA PHE A 83 24.23 -4.77 -5.59
C PHE A 83 24.30 -5.52 -4.25
N ASP A 84 25.25 -6.46 -4.11
CA ASP A 84 25.43 -7.26 -2.90
C ASP A 84 25.86 -6.41 -1.69
N SER A 85 26.70 -5.38 -1.89
CA SER A 85 27.05 -4.43 -0.82
C SER A 85 25.83 -3.62 -0.37
N CYS A 86 25.02 -3.14 -1.32
CA CYS A 86 23.79 -2.42 -1.01
C CYS A 86 22.75 -3.32 -0.33
N LEU A 87 22.65 -4.58 -0.76
CA LEU A 87 21.72 -5.56 -0.19
C LEU A 87 22.10 -5.91 1.24
N ALA A 88 23.37 -6.25 1.50
CA ALA A 88 23.85 -6.55 2.85
C ALA A 88 23.59 -5.38 3.81
N GLN A 89 23.76 -4.14 3.35
CA GLN A 89 23.40 -2.96 4.13
C GLN A 89 21.88 -2.83 4.31
N ALA A 90 21.09 -3.02 3.26
CA ALA A 90 19.64 -2.93 3.34
C ALA A 90 19.05 -3.95 4.33
N GLU A 91 19.61 -5.15 4.40
CA GLU A 91 19.16 -6.23 5.28
C GLU A 91 19.33 -5.91 6.76
N THR A 92 20.39 -5.18 7.15
CA THR A 92 20.65 -4.81 8.55
C THR A 92 19.82 -3.64 9.05
N LEU A 93 19.22 -2.85 8.15
CA LEU A 93 18.44 -1.67 8.53
C LEU A 93 17.08 -2.03 9.15
N PRO A 94 16.57 -1.22 10.10
CA PRO A 94 15.26 -1.42 10.69
C PRO A 94 14.16 -1.32 9.62
N LYS A 95 13.22 -2.27 9.64
CA LYS A 95 12.08 -2.31 8.72
C LYS A 95 10.82 -2.54 9.53
N THR A 96 10.53 -1.61 10.44
CA THR A 96 9.31 -1.70 11.24
C THR A 96 8.16 -1.67 10.25
N ARG A 97 7.37 -2.76 10.24
CA ARG A 97 6.24 -2.85 9.32
C ARG A 97 5.43 -1.59 9.48
N GLY A 98 5.32 -0.84 8.37
CA GLY A 98 4.35 0.21 8.30
C GLY A 98 3.02 -0.50 8.31
N THR A 99 2.47 -0.71 9.50
CA THR A 99 1.03 -0.87 9.64
C THR A 99 0.51 0.47 9.18
N THR A 100 0.34 0.61 7.87
CA THR A 100 -0.61 1.59 7.34
C THR A 100 -1.85 1.24 8.13
N PRO A 101 -2.30 2.08 9.09
CA PRO A 101 -3.59 1.82 9.71
C PRO A 101 -4.51 1.66 8.52
N SER A 102 -4.95 0.42 8.27
CA SER A 102 -5.95 0.18 7.27
C SER A 102 -7.17 0.79 7.93
N TYR A 103 -7.35 2.10 7.70
CA TYR A 103 -8.52 2.82 8.14
C TYR A 103 -9.65 2.19 7.33
N PHE A 104 -10.21 1.13 7.89
CA PHE A 104 -11.39 0.55 7.33
C PHE A 104 -12.49 1.58 7.58
N ALA A 105 -13.18 1.95 6.52
CA ALA A 105 -14.36 2.78 6.63
C ALA A 105 -15.53 1.82 6.86
N GLU A 106 -16.14 1.87 8.05
CA GLU A 106 -17.35 1.12 8.36
C GLU A 106 -18.56 1.96 7.97
N LEU A 107 -19.46 1.37 7.20
CA LEU A 107 -20.69 1.99 6.76
C LEU A 107 -21.60 2.22 7.97
N LEU A 108 -22.02 3.46 8.21
CA LEU A 108 -22.88 3.82 9.34
C LEU A 108 -24.23 3.09 9.28
N ALA A 109 -24.85 3.09 8.11
CA ALA A 109 -26.12 2.41 7.87
C ALA A 109 -26.27 2.03 6.38
N PRO A 110 -26.52 0.74 6.04
CA PRO A 110 -26.81 0.32 4.66
C PRO A 110 -28.00 1.05 4.02
N ALA A 111 -28.99 1.43 4.82
CA ALA A 111 -30.15 2.19 4.38
C ALA A 111 -29.78 3.62 3.92
N ALA A 112 -28.80 4.28 4.58
CA ALA A 112 -28.37 5.62 4.23
C ALA A 112 -27.76 5.68 2.82
N LEU A 113 -26.93 4.69 2.45
CA LEU A 113 -26.39 4.58 1.09
C LEU A 113 -27.49 4.53 0.03
N LYS A 114 -28.56 3.77 0.27
CA LYS A 114 -29.71 3.69 -0.64
C LYS A 114 -30.46 5.01 -0.74
N GLN A 115 -30.63 5.71 0.38
CA GLN A 115 -31.29 7.02 0.42
C GLN A 115 -30.51 8.06 -0.37
N PHE A 116 -29.18 8.14 -0.20
CA PHE A 116 -28.34 9.06 -0.97
C PHE A 116 -28.37 8.77 -2.47
N LEU A 117 -28.33 7.49 -2.86
CA LEU A 117 -28.42 7.10 -4.26
C LEU A 117 -29.77 7.46 -4.87
N LYS A 118 -30.87 7.26 -4.14
CA LYS A 118 -32.21 7.69 -4.56
C LYS A 118 -32.28 9.21 -4.71
N PHE A 119 -31.73 9.96 -3.75
CA PHE A 119 -31.71 11.42 -3.77
C PHE A 119 -30.92 11.98 -4.96
N ARG A 120 -29.81 11.32 -5.34
CA ARG A 120 -28.97 11.69 -6.49
C ARG A 120 -29.40 11.07 -7.82
N ASP A 121 -30.54 10.37 -7.85
CA ASP A 121 -31.05 9.60 -8.99
C ASP A 121 -29.96 8.71 -9.65
N MET A 122 -29.24 7.97 -8.82
CA MET A 122 -28.07 7.20 -9.22
C MET A 122 -28.25 5.70 -8.96
N SER A 123 -27.99 4.88 -9.98
CA SER A 123 -27.97 3.43 -9.86
C SER A 123 -26.64 2.90 -9.29
N TYR A 124 -26.61 1.67 -8.79
CA TYR A 124 -25.37 1.02 -8.35
C TYR A 124 -24.31 0.91 -9.45
N GLY A 125 -24.74 0.75 -10.72
CA GLY A 125 -23.81 0.69 -11.85
C GLY A 125 -23.14 2.03 -12.12
N GLN A 126 -23.89 3.13 -12.05
CA GLN A 126 -23.34 4.48 -12.19
C GLN A 126 -22.41 4.83 -11.04
N LEU A 127 -22.76 4.48 -9.80
CA LEU A 127 -21.87 4.69 -8.65
C LEU A 127 -20.56 3.89 -8.81
N ALA A 128 -20.64 2.62 -9.22
CA ALA A 128 -19.47 1.77 -9.46
C ALA A 128 -18.52 2.40 -10.48
N ALA A 129 -19.07 2.84 -11.62
CA ALA A 129 -18.30 3.49 -12.68
C ALA A 129 -17.64 4.80 -12.19
N LYS A 130 -18.37 5.65 -11.44
CA LYS A 130 -17.82 6.91 -10.92
C LYS A 130 -16.76 6.74 -9.83
N SER A 131 -16.95 5.76 -8.95
CA SER A 131 -16.04 5.53 -7.80
C SER A 131 -14.89 4.58 -8.11
N GLY A 132 -14.85 3.98 -9.31
CA GLY A 132 -13.81 3.03 -9.70
C GLY A 132 -13.84 1.71 -8.92
N CYS A 133 -14.97 1.36 -8.30
CA CYS A 133 -15.14 0.12 -7.54
C CYS A 133 -16.13 -0.85 -8.21
N SER A 134 -16.17 -2.10 -7.75
CA SER A 134 -17.05 -3.10 -8.36
C SER A 134 -18.52 -2.90 -7.96
N LYS A 135 -19.45 -3.13 -8.90
CA LYS A 135 -20.90 -3.09 -8.61
C LYS A 135 -21.28 -4.07 -7.50
N ALA A 136 -20.61 -5.23 -7.42
CA ALA A 136 -20.83 -6.22 -6.37
C ALA A 136 -20.47 -5.67 -4.98
N LEU A 137 -19.38 -4.91 -4.85
CA LEU A 137 -19.00 -4.28 -3.58
C LEU A 137 -20.09 -3.31 -3.10
N ILE A 138 -20.56 -2.42 -3.97
CA ILE A 138 -21.65 -1.49 -3.65
C ILE A 138 -22.91 -2.24 -3.25
N GLY A 139 -23.26 -3.30 -3.99
CA GLY A 139 -24.41 -4.15 -3.68
C GLY A 139 -24.30 -4.80 -2.29
N HIS A 140 -23.11 -5.28 -1.90
CA HIS A 140 -22.88 -5.85 -0.58
C HIS A 140 -22.98 -4.81 0.54
N LEU A 141 -22.43 -3.61 0.33
CA LEU A 141 -22.54 -2.50 1.29
C LEU A 141 -24.02 -2.08 1.47
N ALA A 142 -24.75 -1.87 0.38
CA ALA A 142 -26.16 -1.48 0.42
C ALA A 142 -27.07 -2.56 1.01
N ALA A 143 -26.72 -3.84 0.86
CA ALA A 143 -27.45 -4.96 1.45
C ALA A 143 -27.04 -5.25 2.91
N GLY A 144 -26.03 -4.58 3.45
CA GLY A 144 -25.48 -4.86 4.78
C GLY A 144 -24.76 -6.21 4.89
N ARG A 145 -24.46 -6.87 3.76
CA ARG A 145 -23.67 -8.12 3.74
C ARG A 145 -22.18 -7.87 4.00
N ARG A 146 -21.75 -6.62 3.86
CA ARG A 146 -20.43 -6.12 4.20
C ARG A 146 -20.61 -4.81 4.94
N ASP A 147 -19.93 -4.69 6.07
CA ASP A 147 -20.02 -3.55 6.99
C ASP A 147 -18.96 -2.47 6.70
N GLY A 148 -17.92 -2.75 5.93
CA GLY A 148 -16.90 -1.75 5.62
C GLY A 148 -16.05 -2.01 4.39
N THR A 149 -15.25 -1.02 4.01
CA THR A 149 -14.34 -1.05 2.86
C THR A 149 -13.04 -0.30 3.18
N GLY A 150 -12.06 -0.32 2.27
CA GLY A 150 -10.85 0.50 2.43
C GLY A 150 -11.18 2.00 2.36
N ASN A 151 -10.41 2.84 3.07
CA ASN A 151 -10.66 4.27 3.16
C ASN A 151 -10.72 4.93 1.78
N GLU A 152 -9.83 4.54 0.87
CA GLU A 152 -9.74 5.10 -0.48
C GLU A 152 -11.02 4.83 -1.27
N ILE A 153 -11.59 3.63 -1.12
CA ILE A 153 -12.85 3.27 -1.77
C ILE A 153 -14.02 4.01 -1.13
N ALA A 154 -14.04 4.16 0.20
CA ALA A 154 -15.07 4.93 0.88
C ALA A 154 -15.05 6.41 0.47
N GLN A 155 -13.87 7.02 0.39
CA GLN A 155 -13.67 8.38 -0.11
C GLN A 155 -14.17 8.50 -1.56
N ALA A 156 -13.80 7.57 -2.44
CA ALA A 156 -14.26 7.58 -3.83
C ALA A 156 -15.78 7.42 -3.96
N ILE A 157 -16.41 6.59 -3.13
CA ILE A 157 -17.87 6.44 -3.06
C ILE A 157 -18.51 7.77 -2.63
N CYS A 158 -18.05 8.37 -1.54
CA CYS A 158 -18.60 9.62 -1.02
C CYS A 158 -18.40 10.79 -1.99
N GLN A 159 -17.24 10.89 -2.64
CA GLN A 159 -16.99 11.88 -3.68
C GLN A 159 -17.91 11.70 -4.89
N ALA A 160 -18.16 10.45 -5.31
CA ALA A 160 -19.07 10.17 -6.43
C ALA A 160 -20.54 10.53 -6.13
N ILE A 161 -20.96 10.44 -4.86
CA ILE A 161 -22.28 10.82 -4.36
C ILE A 161 -22.32 12.31 -3.96
N ASP A 162 -21.15 12.95 -3.87
CA ASP A 162 -20.96 14.35 -3.48
C ASP A 162 -21.48 14.61 -2.06
N ILE A 163 -20.96 13.83 -1.10
CA ILE A 163 -21.22 13.96 0.34
C ILE A 163 -19.90 13.85 1.13
N PRO A 164 -19.81 14.43 2.34
CA PRO A 164 -18.65 14.21 3.21
C PRO A 164 -18.56 12.74 3.63
N ILE A 165 -17.34 12.24 3.88
CA ILE A 165 -17.13 10.82 4.20
C ILE A 165 -17.83 10.42 5.50
N GLU A 166 -17.84 11.33 6.48
CA GLU A 166 -18.43 11.17 7.80
C GLU A 166 -19.95 11.03 7.76
N ALA A 167 -20.61 11.44 6.67
CA ALA A 167 -22.05 11.26 6.51
C ALA A 167 -22.46 9.82 6.20
N LEU A 168 -21.52 8.99 5.71
CA LEU A 168 -21.80 7.64 5.26
C LEU A 168 -20.94 6.57 5.94
N PHE A 169 -19.71 6.92 6.29
CA PHE A 169 -18.75 6.02 6.90
C PHE A 169 -18.20 6.59 8.20
N LYS A 170 -17.88 5.71 9.15
CA LYS A 170 -17.05 5.99 10.32
C LYS A 170 -15.71 5.28 10.22
N PRO A 171 -14.62 5.83 10.80
CA PRO A 171 -13.38 5.11 10.94
C PRO A 171 -13.57 3.86 11.80
N ARG A 172 -13.12 2.70 11.30
CA ARG A 172 -12.99 1.46 12.05
C ARG A 172 -11.53 1.30 12.45
N THR A 173 -11.26 1.47 13.74
CA THR A 173 -9.97 1.14 14.32
C THR A 173 -9.87 -0.37 14.46
N THR A 174 -8.97 -0.99 13.70
CA THR A 174 -8.53 -2.35 14.01
C THR A 174 -7.49 -2.24 15.12
N ASP A 175 -7.85 -2.64 16.33
CA ASP A 175 -6.88 -2.71 17.42
C ASP A 175 -5.74 -3.65 17.01
N ALA A 176 -4.51 -3.11 16.98
CA ALA A 176 -3.31 -3.81 16.52
C ALA A 176 -3.06 -5.14 17.24
N THR A 177 -3.65 -5.31 18.43
CA THR A 177 -3.61 -6.49 19.29
C THR A 177 -4.15 -7.77 18.62
N SER A 178 -5.03 -7.67 17.62
CA SER A 178 -5.62 -8.86 16.96
C SER A 178 -4.64 -9.57 15.99
N SER A 179 -3.74 -8.81 15.38
CA SER A 179 -2.75 -9.33 14.41
C SER A 179 -1.69 -10.20 15.10
N ASP A 180 -1.16 -9.74 16.25
CA ASP A 180 -0.19 -10.51 17.04
C ASP A 180 -0.84 -11.75 17.67
N ALA A 181 -2.09 -11.67 18.11
CA ALA A 181 -2.81 -12.82 18.63
C ALA A 181 -3.01 -13.91 17.56
N ARG A 182 -3.29 -13.54 16.30
CA ARG A 182 -3.40 -14.52 15.20
C ARG A 182 -2.04 -15.14 14.83
N LEU A 183 -0.95 -14.37 14.84
CA LEU A 183 0.39 -14.89 14.61
C LEU A 183 0.84 -15.83 15.74
N ALA A 184 0.54 -15.49 16.99
CA ALA A 184 0.78 -16.36 18.15
C ALA A 184 -0.01 -17.68 18.05
N VAL A 185 -1.27 -17.65 17.61
CA VAL A 185 -2.08 -18.86 17.41
C VAL A 185 -1.55 -19.74 16.28
N VAL A 186 -1.05 -19.15 15.18
CA VAL A 186 -0.44 -19.90 14.07
C VAL A 186 0.91 -20.50 14.48
N ALA A 187 1.74 -19.78 15.23
CA ALA A 187 3.02 -20.28 15.75
C ALA A 187 2.81 -21.48 16.70
N SER A 188 1.81 -21.41 17.58
CA SER A 188 1.48 -22.49 18.51
C SER A 188 1.01 -23.78 17.83
N ARG A 189 0.46 -23.71 16.60
CA ARG A 189 0.01 -24.90 15.85
C ARG A 189 1.14 -25.66 15.16
N ASN A 190 2.27 -25.01 14.86
CA ASN A 190 3.38 -25.66 14.16
C ASN A 190 4.36 -26.38 15.10
N ASN A 191 4.41 -26.03 16.39
CA ASN A 191 5.29 -26.70 17.36
C ASN A 191 4.85 -28.12 17.76
N GLY A 192 3.65 -28.56 17.36
CA GLY A 192 3.16 -29.91 17.65
C GLY A 192 3.39 -30.95 16.55
N LYS A 193 3.99 -30.59 15.41
CA LYS A 193 4.04 -31.47 14.22
C LYS A 193 5.42 -32.07 13.88
N THR A 194 6.42 -31.89 14.74
CA THR A 194 7.79 -32.42 14.55
C THR A 194 8.21 -33.48 15.57
N ALA A 195 7.27 -34.08 16.29
CA ALA A 195 7.54 -35.21 17.19
C ALA A 195 6.70 -36.43 16.77
N ALA A 196 7.14 -37.11 15.71
CA ALA A 196 6.79 -38.49 15.38
C ALA A 196 7.88 -39.08 14.48
#